data_AF-A0A520BV86-F1
#
_entry.id   AF-A0A520BV86-F1
#
_cell.length_a   1.000
_cell.length_b   1.000
_cell.length_c   1.000
_cell.angle_alpha   90.00
_cell.angle_beta   90.00
_cell.angle_gamma   90.00
#
_symmetry.space_group_name_H-M   'P 1'
#
loop_
_entity.id
_entity.type
_entity.pdbx_description
1 polymer ?
#
loop_
_entity_poly.entity_id
_entity_poly.type
_entity_poly.pdbx_seq_one_letter_code
_entity_poly.pdbx_strand_id
1 'polypeptide(L)' 'HLKLLGLHKQLFCEPSPVPAKWALSRLGRCGEALRLPITPITAAGQASVGQALIEAGLL' A
#
# COMPACT_ATOMS: atom_id res chain seq x y z
N HIS A 1 -13.02 16.17 -2.36
CA HIS A 1 -13.74 14.89 -2.50
C HIS A 1 -12.94 13.77 -3.21
N LEU A 2 -11.83 14.06 -3.93
CA LEU A 2 -11.09 13.01 -4.71
C LEU A 2 -9.70 12.64 -4.15
N LYS A 3 -9.35 13.09 -2.94
CA LYS A 3 -8.01 12.94 -2.34
C LYS A 3 -7.56 11.46 -2.23
N LEU A 4 -8.51 10.54 -2.09
CA LEU A 4 -8.23 9.10 -1.95
C LEU A 4 -8.21 8.33 -3.27
N LEU A 5 -8.54 8.96 -4.41
CA LEU A 5 -8.69 8.24 -5.69
C LEU A 5 -7.35 7.64 -6.15
N GLY A 6 -6.25 8.39 -6.00
CA GLY A 6 -4.90 7.90 -6.29
C GLY A 6 -4.53 6.71 -5.42
N LEU A 7 -4.77 6.80 -4.12
CA LEU A 7 -4.53 5.70 -3.18
C LEU A 7 -5.38 4.47 -3.49
N HIS A 8 -6.67 4.63 -3.81
CA HIS A 8 -7.54 3.53 -4.19
C HIS A 8 -6.97 2.75 -5.38
N LYS A 9 -6.44 3.44 -6.39
CA LYS A 9 -5.78 2.79 -7.53
C LYS A 9 -4.52 2.03 -7.10
N GLN A 10 -3.64 2.67 -6.31
CA GLN A 10 -2.35 2.07 -5.94
C GLN A 10 -2.48 0.91 -4.95
N LEU A 11 -3.55 0.83 -4.17
CA LEU A 11 -3.82 -0.34 -3.32
C LEU A 11 -4.05 -1.65 -4.09
N PHE A 12 -4.16 -1.58 -5.42
CA PHE A 12 -4.26 -2.74 -6.32
C PHE A 12 -3.19 -2.73 -7.42
N CYS A 13 -2.07 -2.01 -7.24
CA CYS A 13 -0.94 -2.05 -8.19
C CYS A 13 -0.24 -3.42 -8.24
N GLU A 14 -0.43 -4.22 -7.19
CA GLU A 14 0.03 -5.61 -7.04
C GLU A 14 -1.08 -6.46 -6.40
N PRO A 15 -1.01 -7.81 -6.44
CA PRO A 15 -2.04 -8.66 -5.88
C PRO A 15 -2.43 -8.32 -4.43
N SER A 16 -3.73 -8.11 -4.20
CA SER A 16 -4.27 -7.88 -2.86
C SER A 16 -4.00 -9.10 -1.94
N PRO A 17 -3.67 -8.90 -0.66
CA PRO A 17 -3.68 -7.64 0.10
C PRO A 17 -2.31 -6.96 0.23
N VAL A 18 -1.34 -7.27 -0.64
CA VAL A 18 0.06 -6.88 -0.46
C VAL A 18 0.27 -5.36 -0.33
N PRO A 19 -0.27 -4.51 -1.24
CA PRO A 19 -0.16 -3.05 -1.10
C PRO A 19 -0.79 -2.51 0.19
N ALA A 20 -1.99 -3.00 0.54
CA ALA A 20 -2.70 -2.55 1.74
C ALA A 20 -1.96 -2.94 3.03
N LYS A 21 -1.41 -4.15 3.09
CA LYS A 21 -0.64 -4.65 4.24
C LYS A 21 0.64 -3.84 4.44
N TRP A 22 1.33 -3.49 3.36
CA TRP A 22 2.49 -2.61 3.43
C TRP A 22 2.10 -1.17 3.83
N ALA A 23 1.03 -0.61 3.25
CA ALA A 23 0.55 0.72 3.63
C ALA A 23 0.23 0.80 5.14
N LEU A 24 -0.49 -0.18 5.68
CA LEU A 24 -0.83 -0.25 7.09
C LEU A 24 0.39 -0.47 8.00
N SER A 25 1.47 -1.10 7.52
CA SER A 25 2.72 -1.20 8.28
C SER A 25 3.42 0.15 8.41
N ARG A 26 3.45 0.94 7.33
CA ARG A 26 4.00 2.30 7.36
C ARG A 26 3.22 3.22 8.29
N LEU A 27 1.91 3.01 8.40
CA LEU A 27 1.03 3.73 9.33
C LEU A 27 1.08 3.20 10.78
N GLY A 28 1.91 2.20 11.08
CA GLY A 28 2.04 1.62 12.42
C GLY A 28 0.80 0.86 12.89
N ARG A 29 -0.06 0.38 11.97
CA ARG A 29 -1.34 -0.27 12.28
C ARG A 29 -1.29 -1.80 12.22
N CYS A 30 -0.38 -2.39 11.44
CA CYS A 30 -0.17 -3.84 11.45
C CYS A 30 1.24 -4.22 10.95
N GLY A 31 1.70 -5.44 11.21
CA GLY A 31 2.93 -5.96 10.61
C GLY A 31 2.76 -6.38 9.14
N GLU A 32 3.88 -6.60 8.44
CA GLU A 32 3.93 -6.99 7.02
C GLU A 32 3.80 -8.50 6.78
N ALA A 33 3.48 -9.29 7.80
CA ALA A 33 3.35 -10.73 7.67
C ALA A 33 2.29 -11.11 6.61
N LEU A 34 2.72 -11.91 5.64
CA LEU A 34 1.93 -12.46 4.54
C LEU A 34 2.02 -13.99 4.55
N ARG A 35 1.06 -14.65 3.90
CA ARG A 35 1.07 -16.11 3.72
C ARG A 35 1.14 -16.41 2.23
N LEU A 36 1.92 -17.42 1.87
CA LEU A 36 1.98 -17.91 0.51
C LEU A 36 0.57 -18.32 0.01
N PRO A 37 0.27 -18.13 -1.28
CA PRO A 37 1.18 -17.78 -2.38
C PRO A 37 1.52 -16.28 -2.50
N ILE A 38 1.08 -15.46 -1.54
CA ILE A 38 1.24 -14.01 -1.58
C ILE A 38 2.65 -13.62 -1.09
N THR A 39 3.38 -12.86 -1.91
CA THR A 39 4.74 -12.40 -1.64
C THR A 39 4.78 -10.94 -1.21
N PRO A 40 5.86 -10.47 -0.55
CA PRO A 40 6.04 -9.06 -0.21
C PRO A 40 5.97 -8.13 -1.43
N ILE A 41 5.56 -6.87 -1.18
CA ILE A 41 5.44 -5.83 -2.21
C ILE A 41 6.81 -5.50 -2.82
N THR A 42 6.85 -5.32 -4.14
CA THR A 42 8.09 -4.91 -4.82
C THR A 42 8.50 -3.49 -4.46
N ALA A 43 9.77 -3.13 -4.63
CA ALA A 43 10.24 -1.75 -4.41
C ALA A 43 9.48 -0.71 -5.26
N ALA A 44 9.08 -1.08 -6.48
CA ALA A 44 8.29 -0.21 -7.36
C ALA A 44 6.85 0.00 -6.82
N GLY A 45 6.23 -1.06 -6.29
CA GLY A 45 4.94 -0.99 -5.60
C GLY A 45 5.02 -0.13 -4.33
N GLN A 46 6.07 -0.30 -3.52
CA GLN A 46 6.30 0.52 -2.33
C GLN A 46 6.40 2.00 -2.67
N ALA A 47 7.16 2.37 -3.70
CA ALA A 47 7.26 3.75 -4.17
C ALA A 47 5.89 4.31 -4.61
N SER A 48 5.13 3.52 -5.37
CA SER A 48 3.81 3.90 -5.88
C SER A 48 2.79 4.11 -4.74
N VAL A 49 2.71 3.16 -3.81
CA VAL A 49 1.79 3.23 -2.66
C VAL A 49 2.22 4.31 -1.68
N GLY A 50 3.51 4.46 -1.41
CA GLY A 50 4.05 5.48 -0.52
C GLY A 50 3.74 6.89 -1.01
N GLN A 51 3.94 7.16 -2.30
CA GLN A 51 3.60 8.44 -2.91
C GLN A 51 2.08 8.72 -2.80
N ALA A 52 1.24 7.72 -3.05
CA ALA A 52 -0.21 7.87 -2.94
C ALA A 52 -0.69 8.10 -1.49
N LEU A 53 0.02 7.56 -0.49
CA LEU A 53 -0.26 7.84 0.93
C LEU A 53 0.07 9.30 1.30
N ILE A 54 1.19 9.84 0.79
CA ILE A 54 1.58 11.25 0.98
C ILE A 54 0.54 12.18 0.32
N GLU A 55 0.14 11.90 -0.91
CA GLU A 55 -0.90 12.67 -1.62
C GLU A 55 -2.26 12.60 -0.90
N ALA A 56 -2.57 11.45 -0.29
CA ALA A 56 -3.73 11.27 0.58
C ALA A 56 -3.60 11.99 1.93
N GLY A 57 -2.40 12.43 2.32
CA GLY A 57 -2.08 13.03 3.62
C GLY A 57 -2.22 12.05 4.78
N LEU A 58 -1.85 10.79 4.55
CA LEU A 58 -1.83 9.73 5.57
C LEU A 58 -0.41 9.46 6.09
N LEU A 59 0.60 9.79 5.28
CA LEU A 59 2.03 9.80 5.62
C LEU A 59 2.60 11.20 5.50
#